data_AF-A0A2E5MDT0-F1
#
_entry.id   AF-A0A2E5MDT0-F1
#
_cell.length_a   1.000
_cell.length_b   1.000
_cell.length_c   1.000
_cell.angle_alpha   90.00
_cell.angle_beta   90.00
_cell.angle_gamma   90.00
#
_symmetry.space_group_name_H-M   'P 1'
#
loop_
_entity.id
_entity.type
_entity.pdbx_description
1 polymer ?
#
loop_
_entity_poly.entity_id
_entity_poly.type
_entity_poly.pdbx_seq_one_letter_code
_entity_poly.pdbx_strand_id
1 'polypeptide(L)'
;MTDPKLFQLTDEDKAHYQDMIKQIDPGHKNSITKVLGIKIQTMLDEGHLNSVEIELIENVARLAEILELYPGLPETVIKKILFAMSYFIDENDEIPDIIPDYGYLDDVKVVSWVIDDIRNQIPKMTRA
;
A
#
# COMPACT_ATOMS: atom_id res chain seq x y z
N MET A 1 -17.86 -14.71 -0.34
CA MET A 1 -16.72 -14.53 -1.27
C MET A 1 -17.01 -13.31 -2.11
N THR A 2 -16.45 -12.18 -1.73
CA THR A 2 -16.53 -10.93 -2.48
C THR A 2 -15.51 -11.00 -3.61
N ASP A 3 -15.93 -10.76 -4.87
CA ASP A 3 -15.01 -10.75 -6.00
C ASP A 3 -14.22 -9.43 -6.01
N PRO A 4 -12.90 -9.43 -5.75
CA PRO A 4 -12.10 -8.21 -5.77
C PRO A 4 -12.06 -7.52 -7.15
N LYS A 5 -12.66 -8.08 -8.20
CA LYS A 5 -12.86 -7.40 -9.50
C LYS A 5 -13.99 -6.37 -9.50
N LEU A 6 -14.82 -6.33 -8.46
CA LEU A 6 -15.96 -5.40 -8.36
C LEU A 6 -15.54 -3.96 -8.03
N PHE A 7 -14.37 -3.78 -7.40
CA PHE A 7 -13.80 -2.47 -7.11
C PHE A 7 -12.65 -2.16 -8.08
N GLN A 8 -12.70 -1.00 -8.74
CA GLN A 8 -11.68 -0.56 -9.69
C GLN A 8 -11.44 0.92 -9.53
N LEU A 9 -10.16 1.32 -9.52
CA LEU A 9 -9.77 2.72 -9.50
C LEU A 9 -10.10 3.38 -10.84
N THR A 10 -10.94 4.41 -10.78
CA THR A 10 -11.22 5.28 -11.90
C THR A 10 -10.03 6.20 -12.18
N ASP A 11 -10.09 6.94 -13.28
CA ASP A 11 -9.06 7.93 -13.59
C ASP A 11 -9.17 9.16 -12.68
N GLU A 12 -10.35 9.44 -12.12
CA GLU A 12 -10.58 10.50 -11.14
C GLU A 12 -9.89 10.14 -9.80
N ASP A 13 -10.04 8.90 -9.34
CA ASP A 13 -9.38 8.40 -8.12
C ASP A 13 -7.86 8.49 -8.26
N LYS A 14 -7.31 8.02 -9.39
CA LYS A 14 -5.86 8.10 -9.65
C LYS A 14 -5.36 9.54 -9.68
N ALA A 15 -6.12 10.47 -10.26
CA ALA A 15 -5.75 11.88 -10.27
C ALA A 15 -5.75 12.47 -8.85
N HIS A 16 -6.76 12.12 -8.04
CA HIS A 16 -6.83 12.51 -6.63
C HIS A 16 -5.64 11.98 -5.83
N TYR A 17 -5.34 10.68 -5.95
CA TYR A 17 -4.20 10.06 -5.27
C TYR A 17 -2.86 10.63 -5.74
N GLN A 18 -2.71 10.98 -7.02
CA GLN A 18 -1.52 11.68 -7.50
C GLN A 18 -1.31 13.03 -6.80
N ASP A 19 -2.38 13.74 -6.46
CA ASP A 19 -2.29 14.98 -5.69
C ASP A 19 -1.93 14.71 -4.23
N MET A 20 -2.48 13.66 -3.61
CA MET A 20 -2.10 13.22 -2.26
C MET A 20 -0.63 12.80 -2.19
N ILE A 21 -0.13 12.04 -3.18
CA ILE A 21 1.27 11.61 -3.29
C ILE A 21 2.23 12.81 -3.28
N LYS A 22 1.85 13.94 -3.90
CA LYS A 22 2.70 15.16 -3.90
C LYS A 22 2.88 15.74 -2.50
N GLN A 23 1.90 15.56 -1.62
CA GLN A 23 1.90 16.07 -0.25
C GLN A 23 2.65 15.16 0.73
N ILE A 24 2.97 13.92 0.34
CA ILE A 24 3.73 13.01 1.19
C ILE A 24 5.14 13.57 1.44
N ASP A 25 5.51 13.64 2.72
CA ASP A 25 6.86 13.97 3.17
C ASP A 25 7.68 12.67 3.38
N PRO A 26 8.73 12.42 2.58
CA PRO A 26 9.64 11.28 2.76
C PRO A 26 10.31 11.24 4.13
N GLY A 27 10.40 12.37 4.85
CA GLY A 27 10.90 12.43 6.22
C GLY A 27 10.12 11.56 7.21
N HIS A 28 8.86 11.25 6.90
CA HIS A 28 8.00 10.37 7.72
C HIS A 28 8.17 8.87 7.44
N LYS A 29 9.12 8.47 6.57
CA LYS A 29 9.35 7.05 6.23
C LYS A 29 9.42 6.15 7.46
N ASN A 30 10.25 6.49 8.44
CA ASN A 30 10.47 5.63 9.61
C ASN A 30 9.23 5.49 10.50
N SER A 31 8.44 6.56 10.66
CA SER A 31 7.18 6.48 11.41
C SER A 31 6.13 5.66 10.66
N ILE A 32 6.01 5.84 9.35
CA ILE A 32 5.08 5.08 8.51
C ILE A 32 5.42 3.59 8.54
N THR A 33 6.68 3.20 8.30
CA THR A 33 7.10 1.79 8.34
C THR A 33 6.89 1.15 9.72
N LYS A 34 7.08 1.91 10.81
CA LYS A 34 6.82 1.40 12.16
C LYS A 34 5.33 1.12 12.39
N VAL A 35 4.46 2.05 12.02
CA VAL A 35 3.01 1.87 12.20
C VAL A 35 2.49 0.77 11.27
N LEU A 36 3.01 0.67 10.04
CA LEU A 36 2.72 -0.44 9.13
C LEU A 36 2.98 -1.79 9.79
N GLY A 37 4.16 -1.97 10.38
CA GLY A 37 4.53 -3.22 11.06
C GLY A 37 3.60 -3.56 12.22
N ILE A 38 3.13 -2.55 12.96
CA ILE A 38 2.15 -2.74 14.04
C ILE A 38 0.80 -3.20 13.45
N LYS A 39 0.28 -2.52 12.42
CA LYS A 39 -1.01 -2.88 11.80
C LYS A 39 -0.99 -4.31 11.23
N ILE A 40 0.07 -4.67 10.49
CA ILE A 40 0.25 -6.03 9.97
C ILE A 40 0.28 -7.06 11.10
N GLN A 41 1.02 -6.79 12.19
CA GLN A 41 1.08 -7.72 13.31
C GLN A 41 -0.29 -7.89 13.99
N THR A 42 -1.06 -6.82 14.16
CA THR A 42 -2.43 -6.88 14.70
C THR A 42 -3.31 -7.78 13.83
N MET A 43 -3.30 -7.59 12.51
CA MET A 43 -4.06 -8.41 11.56
C MET A 43 -3.65 -9.90 11.62
N LEU A 44 -2.35 -10.19 11.76
CA LEU A 44 -1.85 -11.55 11.93
C LEU A 44 -2.30 -12.18 13.25
N ASP A 45 -2.29 -11.40 14.35
CA ASP A 45 -2.67 -11.85 15.69
C ASP A 45 -4.18 -12.15 15.80
N GLU A 46 -5.02 -11.43 15.05
CA GLU A 46 -6.46 -11.69 14.95
C GLU A 46 -6.75 -13.04 14.30
N GLY A 47 -5.89 -13.51 13.39
CA GLY A 47 -5.88 -14.90 12.90
C GLY A 47 -7.00 -15.29 11.91
N HIS A 48 -7.81 -14.34 11.45
CA HIS A 48 -8.96 -14.59 10.56
C HIS A 48 -8.80 -13.93 9.18
N LEU A 49 -7.60 -14.00 8.61
CA LEU A 49 -7.30 -13.34 7.33
C LEU A 49 -7.98 -14.02 6.15
N ASN A 50 -8.69 -13.22 5.35
CA ASN A 50 -9.22 -13.60 4.06
C ASN A 50 -8.18 -13.40 2.95
N SER A 51 -8.50 -13.84 1.73
CA SER A 51 -7.56 -13.77 0.60
C SER A 51 -7.16 -12.35 0.20
N VAL A 52 -8.05 -11.36 0.35
CA VAL A 52 -7.76 -9.95 0.05
C VAL A 52 -6.77 -9.39 1.06
N GLU A 53 -6.99 -9.65 2.35
CA GLU A 53 -6.10 -9.19 3.42
C GLU A 53 -4.71 -9.82 3.30
N ILE A 54 -4.62 -11.10 2.94
CA ILE A 54 -3.34 -11.78 2.67
C ILE A 54 -2.61 -11.10 1.50
N GLU A 55 -3.30 -10.88 0.37
CA GLU A 55 -2.71 -10.21 -0.80
C GLU A 55 -2.24 -8.79 -0.46
N LEU A 56 -3.04 -8.05 0.31
CA LEU A 56 -2.72 -6.71 0.76
C LEU A 56 -1.45 -6.70 1.62
N ILE A 57 -1.37 -7.56 2.64
CA ILE A 57 -0.20 -7.72 3.53
C ILE A 57 1.06 -8.05 2.71
N GLU A 58 0.97 -9.01 1.79
CA GLU A 58 2.10 -9.38 0.91
C GLU A 58 2.57 -8.20 0.05
N ASN A 59 1.63 -7.45 -0.52
CA ASN A 59 1.92 -6.31 -1.37
C ASN A 59 2.58 -5.15 -0.59
N VAL A 60 2.06 -4.79 0.60
CA VAL A 60 2.67 -3.73 1.42
C VAL A 60 4.00 -4.14 2.02
N ALA A 61 4.18 -5.43 2.37
CA ALA A 61 5.47 -5.96 2.82
C ALA A 61 6.52 -5.84 1.71
N ARG A 62 6.15 -6.16 0.47
CA ARG A 62 7.02 -5.97 -0.70
C ARG A 62 7.40 -4.50 -0.91
N LEU A 63 6.46 -3.58 -0.72
CA LEU A 63 6.73 -2.15 -0.79
C LEU A 63 7.74 -1.71 0.28
N ALA A 64 7.65 -2.25 1.51
CA ALA A 64 8.61 -2.00 2.58
C ALA A 64 10.01 -2.53 2.23
N GLU A 65 10.08 -3.77 1.73
CA GLU A 65 11.32 -4.37 1.26
C GLU A 65 12.00 -3.51 0.17
N ILE A 66 11.23 -2.96 -0.78
CA ILE A 66 11.75 -2.07 -1.82
C ILE A 66 12.39 -0.81 -1.20
N LEU A 67 11.77 -0.20 -0.19
CA LEU A 67 12.32 0.99 0.50
C LEU A 67 13.59 0.70 1.30
N GLU A 68 13.80 -0.55 1.70
CA GLU A 68 14.98 -1.00 2.45
C GLU A 68 16.12 -1.39 1.51
N LEU A 69 15.84 -2.17 0.47
CA LEU A 69 16.84 -2.70 -0.45
C LEU A 69 17.41 -1.64 -1.42
N TYR A 70 16.63 -0.58 -1.71
CA TYR A 70 17.00 0.43 -2.71
C TYR A 70 17.06 1.84 -2.07
N PRO A 71 18.13 2.18 -1.33
CA PRO A 71 18.23 3.49 -0.68
C PRO A 71 18.37 4.67 -1.66
N GLY A 72 18.68 4.40 -2.94
CA GLY A 72 18.83 5.40 -4.01
C GLY A 72 17.59 5.57 -4.90
N LEU A 73 16.40 5.15 -4.44
CA LEU A 73 15.17 5.34 -5.21
C LEU A 73 14.89 6.83 -5.48
N PRO A 74 14.31 7.17 -6.64
CA PRO A 74 13.82 8.52 -6.89
C PRO A 74 12.82 8.94 -5.81
N GLU A 75 12.86 10.20 -5.38
CA GLU A 75 11.93 10.74 -4.37
C GLU A 75 10.46 10.50 -4.75
N THR A 76 10.13 10.59 -6.04
CA THR A 76 8.80 10.30 -6.56
C THR A 76 8.36 8.87 -6.30
N VAL A 77 9.27 7.89 -6.41
CA VAL A 77 8.98 6.48 -6.09
C VAL A 77 8.82 6.31 -4.59
N ILE A 78 9.69 6.93 -3.79
CA ILE A 78 9.58 6.89 -2.32
C ILE A 78 8.22 7.42 -1.87
N LYS A 79 7.79 8.57 -2.40
CA LYS A 79 6.48 9.16 -2.07
C LYS A 79 5.31 8.25 -2.44
N LYS A 80 5.35 7.60 -3.60
CA LYS A 80 4.32 6.65 -4.03
C LYS A 80 4.22 5.46 -3.08
N ILE A 81 5.36 4.92 -2.66
CA ILE A 81 5.39 3.80 -1.71
C ILE A 81 4.84 4.24 -0.35
N LEU A 82 5.31 5.36 0.17
CA LEU A 82 4.86 5.89 1.45
C LEU A 82 3.38 6.27 1.44
N PHE A 83 2.86 6.75 0.31
CA PHE A 83 1.44 6.97 0.11
C PHE A 83 0.65 5.67 0.27
N ALA A 84 0.99 4.61 -0.48
CA ALA A 84 0.29 3.33 -0.40
C ALA A 84 0.30 2.74 1.02
N MET A 85 1.44 2.86 1.73
CA MET A 85 1.52 2.44 3.13
C MET A 85 0.67 3.30 4.05
N SER A 86 0.64 4.61 3.84
CA SER A 86 -0.12 5.54 4.69
C SER A 86 -1.62 5.36 4.49
N TYR A 87 -2.04 5.10 3.25
CA TYR A 87 -3.42 4.76 2.89
C TYR A 87 -3.85 3.51 3.69
N PHE A 88 -3.10 2.42 3.56
CA PHE A 88 -3.36 1.20 4.32
C PHE A 88 -3.23 1.33 5.84
N ILE A 89 -2.50 2.30 6.37
CA ILE A 89 -2.44 2.49 7.83
C ILE A 89 -3.68 3.22 8.36
N ASP A 90 -4.38 4.00 7.52
CA ASP A 90 -5.53 4.78 7.92
C ASP A 90 -6.79 3.90 8.00
N GLU A 91 -7.28 3.65 9.21
CA GLU A 91 -8.49 2.85 9.43
C GLU A 91 -9.78 3.55 8.95
N ASN A 92 -9.71 4.83 8.58
CA ASN A 92 -10.83 5.65 8.09
C ASN A 92 -10.56 6.19 6.67
N ASP A 93 -9.90 5.38 5.84
CA ASP A 93 -9.73 5.65 4.41
C ASP A 93 -11.08 5.67 3.64
N GLU A 94 -11.07 5.45 2.32
CA GLU A 94 -12.31 5.51 1.54
C GLU A 94 -13.32 4.42 1.93
N ILE A 95 -12.85 3.23 2.30
CA ILE A 95 -13.69 2.16 2.83
C ILE A 95 -13.17 1.73 4.20
N PRO A 96 -13.69 2.32 5.30
CA PRO A 96 -13.16 2.06 6.63
C PRO A 96 -13.02 0.56 6.98
N ASP A 97 -11.91 0.18 7.61
CA ASP A 97 -11.57 -1.20 8.00
C ASP A 97 -12.69 -1.91 8.77
N ILE A 98 -13.51 -1.16 9.52
CA ILE A 98 -14.64 -1.68 10.31
C ILE A 98 -15.73 -2.32 9.43
N ILE A 99 -15.75 -2.04 8.12
CA ILE A 99 -16.72 -2.62 7.20
C ILE A 99 -16.33 -4.07 6.90
N PRO A 100 -17.09 -5.07 7.40
CA PRO A 100 -16.72 -6.48 7.24
C PRO A 100 -16.66 -6.89 5.77
N ASP A 101 -15.67 -7.70 5.38
CA ASP A 101 -15.44 -8.20 4.01
C ASP A 101 -15.10 -7.15 2.93
N TYR A 102 -15.25 -5.84 3.21
CA TYR A 102 -15.05 -4.77 2.22
C TYR A 102 -13.98 -3.75 2.60
N GLY A 103 -13.66 -3.59 3.88
CA GLY A 103 -12.78 -2.52 4.40
C GLY A 103 -11.35 -2.50 3.87
N TYR A 104 -10.90 -3.53 3.15
CA TYR A 104 -9.55 -3.59 2.57
C TYR A 104 -9.57 -3.69 1.02
N LEU A 105 -10.73 -3.48 0.39
CA LEU A 105 -10.87 -3.66 -1.06
C LEU A 105 -10.26 -2.54 -1.87
N ASP A 106 -10.36 -1.30 -1.39
CA ASP A 106 -9.74 -0.13 -1.98
C ASP A 106 -8.23 -0.12 -1.74
N ASP A 107 -7.80 -0.43 -0.51
CA ASP A 107 -6.40 -0.64 -0.15
C ASP A 107 -5.66 -1.54 -1.14
N VAL A 108 -6.17 -2.74 -1.38
CA VAL A 108 -5.49 -3.70 -2.26
C VAL A 108 -5.37 -3.15 -3.68
N LYS A 109 -6.32 -2.32 -4.14
CA LYS A 109 -6.25 -1.67 -5.45
C LYS A 109 -5.27 -0.51 -5.46
N VAL A 110 -5.24 0.32 -4.43
CA VAL A 110 -4.29 1.42 -4.29
C VAL A 110 -2.86 0.88 -4.27
N VAL A 111 -2.60 -0.12 -3.44
CA VAL A 111 -1.27 -0.74 -3.32
C VAL A 111 -0.88 -1.44 -4.62
N SER A 112 -1.79 -2.19 -5.25
CA SER A 112 -1.52 -2.84 -6.55
C SER A 112 -1.20 -1.84 -7.65
N TRP A 113 -1.97 -0.75 -7.72
CA TRP A 113 -1.74 0.34 -8.68
C TRP A 113 -0.36 0.97 -8.49
N VAL A 114 0.04 1.23 -7.24
CA VAL A 114 1.37 1.77 -6.93
C VAL A 114 2.46 0.79 -7.34
N ILE A 115 2.32 -0.51 -7.04
CA ILE A 115 3.29 -1.55 -7.45
C ILE A 115 3.47 -1.57 -8.98
N ASP A 116 2.37 -1.53 -9.73
CA ASP A 116 2.42 -1.55 -11.19
C ASP A 116 3.05 -0.27 -11.77
N ASP A 117 2.76 0.89 -11.18
CA ASP A 117 3.33 2.17 -11.60
C ASP A 117 4.85 2.26 -11.37
N ILE A 118 5.34 1.74 -10.23
CA ILE A 118 6.77 1.81 -9.90
C ILE A 118 7.60 0.66 -10.50
N ARG A 119 6.97 -0.41 -11.03
CA ARG A 119 7.66 -1.61 -11.52
C ARG A 119 8.76 -1.32 -12.54
N ASN A 120 8.57 -0.31 -13.40
CA ASN A 120 9.54 0.09 -14.42
C ASN A 120 10.60 1.09 -13.91
N GLN A 121 10.43 1.60 -12.70
CA GLN A 121 11.30 2.62 -12.07
C GLN A 121 12.25 2.00 -11.04
N ILE A 122 11.98 0.77 -10.60
CA ILE A 122 12.89 -0.02 -9.76
C ILE A 122 13.92 -0.68 -10.68
N PRO A 123 15.23 -0.58 -10.40
CA PRO A 123 16.25 -1.34 -11.13
C PRO A 123 15.83 -2.81 -11.16
N LYS A 124 15.85 -3.46 -12.34
CA LYS A 124 15.46 -4.87 -12.49
C LYS A 124 16.01 -5.65 -11.30
N MET A 125 15.12 -6.24 -10.50
CA MET A 125 15.47 -7.11 -9.38
C MET A 125 16.31 -8.27 -9.93
N THR A 126 17.62 -8.06 -10.05
CA THR A 126 18.55 -9.18 -10.09
C THR A 126 18.54 -9.66 -8.66
N ARG A 127 17.68 -10.64 -8.35
CA ARG A 127 17.84 -11.45 -7.14
C ARG A 127 19.30 -11.88 -7.10
N ALA A 128 20.01 -11.42 -6.08
CA ALA A 128 21.33 -11.95 -5.74
C ALA A 128 21.17 -13.42 -5.31
#